data_AF-A0A8S2CSA0-F1
#
_entry.id   AF-A0A8S2CSA0-F1
#
_cell.length_a   1.000
_cell.length_b   1.000
_cell.length_c   1.000
_cell.angle_alpha   90.00
_cell.angle_beta   90.00
_cell.angle_gamma   90.00
#
_symmetry.space_group_name_H-M   'P 1'
#
loop_
_entity.id
_entity.type
_entity.pdbx_description
1 polymer ?
#
loop_
_entity_poly.entity_id
_entity_poly.type
_entity_poly.pdbx_seq_one_letter_code
_entity_poly.pdbx_strand_id
1 'polypeptide(L)'
;KGVEIYVADCYDPIALLLCMHILYRYQVLANKRIVPVLNTYHTTLTQLLETRLELVMKLNIDSIQKVEPHKFSSIELTPHFIVRRYAEFSGAVTKLNEEFTNEKISTLMTRLQAEILNLILRMAGEFPQRKEQLIFIINNYDIMLSVLAAHTSEDSPECDSVKGLLRDRIDEYVNECLIPYFTPLIIFVKEFEQLTERNDGPKQLESKLSSIARIFQGDWKKTLDLIHNDVIRSFPSLKLSQPILKEVFTQFLSHYHDFQRLLTTNPILKTTQQSKDLQLPNVHQLMFEIKKYKLPFDGEQFKTRT
;
A
#
# COMPACT_ATOMS: atom_id res chain seq x y z
N LYS A 1 13.46 45.64 3.09
CA LYS A 1 13.15 45.93 1.67
C LYS A 1 13.64 44.84 0.71
N GLY A 2 14.95 44.55 0.58
CA GLY A 2 15.42 43.51 -0.36
C GLY A 2 14.84 42.11 -0.06
N VAL A 3 14.99 41.64 1.18
CA VAL A 3 14.51 40.31 1.61
C VAL A 3 12.99 40.17 1.48
N GLU A 4 12.23 41.22 1.81
CA GLU A 4 10.76 41.22 1.69
C GLU A 4 10.29 40.96 0.26
N ILE A 5 10.95 41.56 -0.73
CA ILE A 5 10.61 41.39 -2.15
C ILE A 5 10.90 39.96 -2.59
N TYR A 6 12.10 39.44 -2.30
CA TYR A 6 12.46 38.08 -2.71
C TYR A 6 11.62 37.00 -2.01
N VAL A 7 11.30 37.19 -0.72
CA VAL A 7 10.44 36.25 0.01
C VAL A 7 9.02 36.31 -0.52
N ALA A 8 8.50 37.49 -0.85
CA ALA A 8 7.14 37.65 -1.37
C ALA A 8 6.89 36.92 -2.70
N ASP A 9 7.93 36.71 -3.52
CA ASP A 9 7.82 36.00 -4.81
C ASP A 9 8.37 34.57 -4.77
N CYS A 10 8.84 34.09 -3.62
CA CYS A 10 9.36 32.72 -3.49
C CYS A 10 8.22 31.70 -3.30
N TYR A 11 8.17 30.68 -4.15
CA TYR A 11 7.22 29.55 -4.07
C TYR A 11 7.90 28.23 -3.71
N ASP A 12 9.19 28.26 -3.36
CA ASP A 12 9.94 27.09 -2.93
C ASP A 12 9.88 26.97 -1.39
N PRO A 13 9.05 26.06 -0.84
CA PRO A 13 8.93 25.87 0.60
C PRO A 13 10.24 25.36 1.24
N ILE A 14 11.06 24.58 0.52
CA ILE A 14 12.34 24.08 1.05
C ILE A 14 13.33 25.24 1.19
N ALA A 15 13.42 26.11 0.18
CA ALA A 15 14.29 27.28 0.25
C ALA A 15 13.90 28.22 1.40
N LEU A 16 12.60 28.48 1.58
CA LEU A 16 12.09 29.28 2.70
C LEU A 16 12.42 28.64 4.05
N LEU A 17 12.24 27.33 4.18
CA LEU A 17 12.58 26.60 5.39
C LEU A 17 14.09 26.65 5.68
N LEU A 18 14.95 26.45 4.68
CA LEU A 18 16.40 26.60 4.83
C LEU A 18 16.78 28.00 5.33
N CYS A 19 16.17 29.06 4.77
CA CYS A 19 16.38 30.43 5.24
C CYS A 19 15.97 30.59 6.72
N MET A 20 14.85 30.00 7.14
CA MET A 20 14.41 30.02 8.54
C MET A 20 15.41 29.30 9.46
N HIS A 21 15.89 28.11 9.07
CA HIS A 21 16.87 27.36 9.86
C HIS A 21 18.20 28.09 9.97
N ILE A 22 18.65 28.78 8.92
CA ILE A 22 19.83 29.66 8.98
C ILE A 22 19.58 30.79 10.00
N LEU A 23 18.41 31.43 9.95
CA LEU A 23 18.05 32.52 10.86
C LEU A 23 17.99 32.04 12.32
N TYR A 24 17.42 30.87 12.60
CA TYR A 24 17.39 30.28 13.94
C TYR A 24 18.80 30.01 14.49
N ARG A 25 19.72 29.48 13.67
CA ARG A 25 21.11 29.28 14.09
C ARG A 25 21.83 30.61 14.38
N TYR A 26 21.59 31.64 13.58
CA TYR A 26 22.12 32.98 13.86
C TYR A 26 21.55 33.57 15.16
N GLN A 27 20.26 33.36 15.41
CA GLN A 27 19.63 33.80 16.66
C GLN A 27 20.26 33.12 17.89
N VAL A 28 20.50 31.80 17.82
CA VAL A 28 21.22 31.06 18.87
C VAL A 28 22.62 31.63 19.10
N LEU A 29 23.36 31.95 18.04
CA LEU A 29 24.69 32.56 18.14
C LEU A 29 24.66 33.98 18.72
N ALA A 30 23.71 34.81 18.29
CA ALA A 30 23.54 36.17 18.79
C ALA A 30 23.21 36.18 20.29
N ASN A 31 22.36 35.25 20.73
CA ASN A 31 22.05 35.05 22.14
C ASN A 31 23.29 34.62 22.94
N LYS A 32 24.08 33.66 22.44
CA LYS A 32 25.34 33.24 23.08
C LYS A 32 26.35 34.38 23.21
N ARG A 33 26.34 35.33 22.28
CA ARG A 33 27.24 36.49 22.26
C ARG A 33 26.67 37.73 22.94
N ILE A 34 25.44 37.66 23.49
CA ILE A 34 24.76 38.76 24.18
C ILE A 34 24.65 39.99 23.25
N VAL A 35 24.13 39.79 22.03
CA VAL A 35 23.91 40.86 21.04
C VAL A 35 22.41 41.14 20.90
N PRO A 36 21.77 41.87 21.85
CA PRO A 36 20.32 42.05 21.89
C PRO A 36 19.79 42.99 20.80
N VAL A 37 20.64 43.84 20.22
CA VAL A 37 20.23 44.85 19.22
C VAL A 37 19.60 44.24 17.97
N LEU A 38 19.90 42.97 17.67
CA LEU A 38 19.36 42.29 16.50
C LEU A 38 18.03 41.57 16.78
N ASN A 39 17.53 41.56 18.01
CA ASN A 39 16.33 40.77 18.37
C ASN A 39 15.10 41.18 17.54
N THR A 40 14.83 42.48 17.45
CA THR A 40 13.70 42.99 16.66
C THR A 40 13.81 42.59 15.19
N TYR A 41 15.01 42.68 14.61
CA TYR A 41 15.26 42.29 13.23
C TYR A 41 15.03 40.78 13.00
N HIS A 42 15.52 39.93 13.90
CA HIS A 42 15.28 38.49 13.83
C HIS A 42 13.79 38.17 13.92
N THR A 43 13.07 38.76 14.89
CA THR A 43 11.62 38.54 15.03
C THR A 43 10.87 38.93 13.77
N THR A 44 11.18 40.09 13.18
CA THR A 44 10.53 40.54 11.94
C THR A 44 10.82 39.62 10.76
N LEU A 45 12.08 39.19 10.59
CA LEU A 45 12.45 38.26 9.51
C LEU A 45 11.83 36.87 9.68
N THR A 46 11.82 36.34 10.91
CA THR A 46 11.19 35.05 11.21
C THR A 46 9.71 35.10 10.87
N GLN A 47 9.00 36.15 11.30
CA GLN A 47 7.57 36.30 11.01
C GLN A 47 7.29 36.42 9.51
N LEU A 48 8.13 37.16 8.77
CA LEU A 48 8.02 37.28 7.32
C LEU A 48 8.16 35.92 6.62
N LEU A 49 9.19 35.15 6.97
CA LEU A 49 9.45 33.83 6.39
C LEU A 49 8.34 32.82 6.77
N GLU A 50 7.93 32.79 8.04
CA GLU A 50 6.86 31.91 8.52
C GLU A 50 5.54 32.18 7.79
N THR A 51 5.16 33.45 7.66
CA THR A 51 3.92 33.84 6.97
C THR A 51 3.96 33.41 5.51
N ARG A 52 5.10 33.58 4.84
CA ARG A 52 5.24 33.17 3.44
C ARG A 52 5.24 31.65 3.28
N LEU A 53 5.98 30.94 4.12
CA LEU A 53 6.04 29.48 4.08
C LEU A 53 4.65 28.88 4.30
N GLU A 54 3.90 29.39 5.29
CA GLU A 54 2.52 28.97 5.54
C GLU A 54 1.63 29.19 4.30
N LEU A 55 1.74 30.35 3.64
CA LEU A 55 1.01 30.63 2.41
C LEU A 55 1.34 29.63 1.30
N VAL A 56 2.63 29.43 1.01
CA VAL A 56 3.08 28.52 -0.06
C VAL A 56 2.64 27.08 0.21
N MET A 57 2.74 26.63 1.46
CA MET A 57 2.26 25.31 1.87
C MET A 57 0.75 25.15 1.68
N LYS A 58 -0.04 26.16 2.04
CA LYS A 58 -1.49 26.16 1.78
C LYS A 58 -1.82 26.14 0.29
N LEU A 59 -1.09 26.91 -0.53
CA LEU A 59 -1.25 26.88 -1.98
C LEU A 59 -0.95 25.49 -2.57
N ASN A 60 0.09 24.80 -2.06
CA ASN A 60 0.40 23.44 -2.47
C ASN A 60 -0.75 22.48 -2.10
N ILE A 61 -1.28 22.55 -0.87
CA ILE A 61 -2.43 21.74 -0.42
C ILE A 61 -3.65 22.00 -1.33
N ASP A 62 -4.00 23.27 -1.54
CA ASP A 62 -5.13 23.66 -2.40
C ASP A 62 -4.93 23.19 -3.85
N SER A 63 -3.70 23.19 -4.35
CA SER A 63 -3.39 22.72 -5.70
C SER A 63 -3.69 21.23 -5.86
N ILE A 64 -3.29 20.41 -4.88
CA ILE A 64 -3.54 18.95 -4.85
C ILE A 64 -5.05 18.67 -4.72
N GLN A 65 -5.74 19.42 -3.87
CA GLN A 65 -7.18 19.28 -3.68
C GLN A 65 -7.94 19.55 -4.99
N LYS A 66 -7.53 20.57 -5.76
CA LYS A 66 -8.16 20.98 -7.03
C LYS A 66 -7.75 20.13 -8.24
N VAL A 67 -6.82 19.17 -8.10
CA VAL A 67 -6.48 18.27 -9.20
C VAL A 67 -7.73 17.48 -9.60
N GLU A 68 -7.98 17.43 -10.91
CA GLU A 68 -9.05 16.65 -11.51
C GLU A 68 -8.43 15.46 -12.26
N PRO A 69 -8.59 14.21 -11.75
CA PRO A 69 -7.91 13.04 -12.33
C PRO A 69 -8.18 12.80 -13.82
N HIS A 70 -9.42 12.99 -14.27
CA HIS A 70 -9.79 12.83 -15.68
C HIS A 70 -9.09 13.80 -16.66
N LYS A 71 -8.43 14.86 -16.17
CA LYS A 71 -7.64 15.79 -17.00
C LYS A 71 -6.26 15.23 -17.36
N PHE A 72 -5.81 14.15 -16.73
CA PHE A 72 -4.57 13.48 -17.12
C PHE A 72 -4.80 12.69 -18.41
N SER A 73 -3.87 12.81 -19.37
CA SER A 73 -3.99 12.17 -20.69
C SER A 73 -4.06 10.64 -20.64
N SER A 74 -3.43 10.04 -19.63
CA SER A 74 -3.48 8.61 -19.35
C SER A 74 -2.99 8.35 -17.92
N ILE A 75 -3.81 7.71 -17.09
CA ILE A 75 -3.40 7.21 -15.78
C ILE A 75 -3.08 5.72 -15.94
N GLU A 76 -1.83 5.35 -15.66
CA GLU A 76 -1.36 3.97 -15.70
C GLU A 76 -1.39 3.34 -14.31
N LEU A 77 -1.30 2.00 -14.23
CA LEU A 77 -1.26 1.26 -12.95
C LEU A 77 0.04 1.46 -12.16
N THR A 78 1.04 2.08 -12.77
CA THR A 78 2.31 2.43 -12.12
C THR A 78 2.12 3.61 -11.16
N PRO A 79 3.02 3.78 -10.17
CA PRO A 79 2.93 4.89 -9.24
C PRO A 79 2.96 6.26 -9.95
N HIS A 80 2.09 7.16 -9.51
CA HIS A 80 1.98 8.49 -10.10
C HIS A 80 3.10 9.41 -9.60
N PHE A 81 3.67 10.23 -10.48
CA PHE A 81 4.84 11.07 -10.16
C PHE A 81 4.58 12.07 -9.01
N ILE A 82 3.34 12.53 -8.83
CA ILE A 82 2.95 13.43 -7.75
C ILE A 82 3.22 12.79 -6.38
N VAL A 83 2.96 11.49 -6.23
CA VAL A 83 3.15 10.76 -4.97
C VAL A 83 4.63 10.70 -4.60
N ARG A 84 5.49 10.41 -5.58
CA ARG A 84 6.94 10.42 -5.40
C ARG A 84 7.46 11.80 -5.02
N ARG A 85 7.03 12.85 -5.74
CA ARG A 85 7.41 14.25 -5.44
C ARG A 85 7.00 14.65 -4.02
N TYR A 86 5.81 14.27 -3.60
CA TYR A 86 5.35 14.49 -2.23
C TYR A 86 6.24 13.77 -1.22
N ALA A 87 6.56 12.50 -1.43
CA ALA A 87 7.39 11.73 -0.51
C ALA A 87 8.83 12.30 -0.39
N GLU A 88 9.43 12.69 -1.51
CA GLU A 88 10.75 13.36 -1.55
C GLU A 88 10.71 14.71 -0.81
N PHE A 89 9.68 15.52 -1.07
CA PHE A 89 9.45 16.79 -0.38
C PHE A 89 9.25 16.60 1.13
N SER A 90 8.42 15.64 1.53
CA SER A 90 8.13 15.35 2.93
C SER A 90 9.38 14.86 3.66
N GLY A 91 10.17 13.98 3.05
CA GLY A 91 11.45 13.55 3.61
C GLY A 91 12.40 14.73 3.85
N ALA A 92 12.50 15.66 2.90
CA ALA A 92 13.32 16.85 3.06
C ALA A 92 12.84 17.77 4.20
N VAL A 93 11.53 18.02 4.30
CA VAL A 93 10.94 18.85 5.38
C VAL A 93 11.15 18.21 6.75
N THR A 94 10.88 16.90 6.88
CA THR A 94 11.10 16.16 8.13
C THR A 94 12.57 16.26 8.55
N LYS A 95 13.49 16.06 7.60
CA LYS A 95 14.93 16.14 7.89
C LYS A 95 15.38 17.52 8.35
N LEU A 96 14.84 18.58 7.75
CA LEU A 96 15.14 19.95 8.14
C LEU A 96 14.59 20.25 9.54
N ASN A 97 13.36 19.84 9.83
CA ASN A 97 12.66 20.10 11.08
C ASN A 97 13.20 19.33 12.31
N GLU A 98 14.15 18.40 12.16
CA GLU A 98 14.75 17.65 13.28
C GLU A 98 15.41 18.56 14.32
N GLU A 99 16.09 19.63 13.88
CA GLU A 99 16.86 20.51 14.78
C GLU A 99 16.02 21.64 15.38
N PHE A 100 15.07 22.17 14.62
CA PHE A 100 14.17 23.25 15.04
C PHE A 100 12.73 22.86 14.68
N THR A 101 12.01 22.29 15.65
CA THR A 101 10.65 21.80 15.44
C THR A 101 9.67 22.96 15.29
N ASN A 102 8.74 22.82 14.35
CA ASN A 102 7.68 23.82 14.11
C ASN A 102 6.34 23.12 13.94
N GLU A 103 5.48 23.20 14.97
CA GLU A 103 4.18 22.53 15.02
C GLU A 103 3.24 22.94 13.88
N LYS A 104 3.32 24.21 13.42
CA LYS A 104 2.50 24.68 12.29
C LYS A 104 2.89 23.98 11.00
N ILE A 105 4.19 23.80 10.77
CA ILE A 105 4.70 23.07 9.61
C ILE A 105 4.26 21.60 9.70
N SER A 106 4.40 20.96 10.86
CA SER A 106 3.93 19.59 11.06
C SER A 106 2.44 19.44 10.74
N THR A 107 1.61 20.37 11.22
CA THR A 107 0.16 20.38 10.92
C THR A 107 -0.13 20.52 9.43
N LEU A 108 0.60 21.40 8.72
CA LEU A 108 0.45 21.57 7.27
C LEU A 108 0.91 20.33 6.51
N MET A 109 1.97 19.66 6.98
CA MET A 109 2.46 18.41 6.38
C MET A 109 1.45 17.28 6.54
N THR A 110 0.83 17.12 7.70
CA THR A 110 -0.26 16.14 7.91
C THR A 110 -1.45 16.41 6.99
N ARG A 111 -1.84 17.68 6.82
CA ARG A 111 -2.90 18.06 5.89
C ARG A 111 -2.53 17.76 4.43
N LEU A 112 -1.29 18.06 4.03
CA LEU A 112 -0.81 17.75 2.69
C LEU A 112 -0.80 16.23 2.43
N GLN A 113 -0.38 15.43 3.42
CA GLN A 113 -0.44 13.96 3.33
C GLN A 113 -1.87 13.48 3.07
N ALA A 114 -2.83 13.98 3.84
CA ALA A 114 -4.24 13.62 3.69
C ALA A 114 -4.76 13.93 2.28
N GLU A 115 -4.43 15.11 1.71
CA GLU A 115 -4.82 15.47 0.35
C GLU A 115 -4.16 14.59 -0.71
N ILE A 116 -2.91 14.16 -0.51
CA ILE A 116 -2.23 13.22 -1.41
C ILE A 116 -2.90 11.84 -1.36
N LEU A 117 -3.22 11.33 -0.17
CA LEU A 117 -3.95 10.07 -0.02
C LEU A 117 -5.33 10.14 -0.69
N ASN A 118 -6.06 11.24 -0.49
CA ASN A 118 -7.34 11.48 -1.16
C ASN A 118 -7.19 11.57 -2.69
N LEU A 119 -6.13 12.20 -3.19
CA LEU A 119 -5.83 12.25 -4.62
C LEU A 119 -5.60 10.85 -5.19
N ILE A 120 -4.83 10.00 -4.51
CA ILE A 120 -4.58 8.61 -4.93
C ILE A 120 -5.92 7.86 -5.06
N LEU A 121 -6.83 8.00 -4.10
CA LEU A 121 -8.15 7.36 -4.16
C LEU A 121 -9.01 7.90 -5.32
N ARG A 122 -8.99 9.22 -5.56
CA ARG A 122 -9.71 9.82 -6.69
C ARG A 122 -9.16 9.36 -8.04
N MET A 123 -7.83 9.28 -8.18
CA MET A 123 -7.18 8.74 -9.38
C MET A 123 -7.48 7.25 -9.57
N ALA A 124 -7.50 6.48 -8.49
CA ALA A 124 -7.89 5.07 -8.56
C ALA A 124 -9.33 4.92 -9.07
N GLY A 125 -10.24 5.84 -8.72
CA GLY A 125 -11.63 5.83 -9.20
C GLY A 125 -11.80 5.95 -10.72
N GLU A 126 -10.76 6.36 -11.46
CA GLU A 126 -10.79 6.41 -12.92
C GLU A 126 -10.63 5.02 -13.57
N PHE A 127 -10.17 4.01 -12.82
CA PHE A 127 -10.07 2.64 -13.34
C PHE A 127 -11.42 1.90 -13.22
N PRO A 128 -11.88 1.21 -14.28
CA PRO A 128 -13.17 0.54 -14.28
C PRO A 128 -13.20 -0.71 -13.40
N GLN A 129 -12.09 -1.45 -13.31
CA GLN A 129 -12.04 -2.70 -12.56
C GLN A 129 -11.53 -2.48 -11.14
N ARG A 130 -12.23 -3.01 -10.13
CA ARG A 130 -11.81 -2.89 -8.71
C ARG A 130 -10.36 -3.34 -8.50
N LYS A 131 -9.97 -4.43 -9.14
CA LYS A 131 -8.60 -4.94 -9.12
C LYS A 131 -7.57 -3.92 -9.59
N GLU A 132 -7.82 -3.22 -10.70
CA GLU A 132 -6.96 -2.16 -11.23
C GLU A 132 -6.86 -0.97 -10.25
N GLN A 133 -7.98 -0.58 -9.64
CA GLN A 133 -8.00 0.46 -8.61
C GLN A 133 -7.08 0.08 -7.44
N LEU A 134 -7.17 -1.16 -6.96
CA LEU A 134 -6.35 -1.66 -5.85
C LEU A 134 -4.88 -1.73 -6.22
N ILE A 135 -4.53 -2.22 -7.41
CA ILE A 135 -3.14 -2.26 -7.91
C ILE A 135 -2.55 -0.85 -7.89
N PHE A 136 -3.26 0.13 -8.45
CA PHE A 136 -2.80 1.51 -8.47
C PHE A 136 -2.57 2.07 -7.06
N ILE A 137 -3.53 1.86 -6.13
CA ILE A 137 -3.40 2.35 -4.75
C ILE A 137 -2.19 1.72 -4.06
N ILE A 138 -2.05 0.39 -4.12
CA ILE A 138 -0.95 -0.35 -3.50
C ILE A 138 0.40 0.14 -4.04
N ASN A 139 0.55 0.26 -5.37
CA ASN A 139 1.78 0.75 -6.00
C ASN A 139 2.14 2.18 -5.55
N ASN A 140 1.14 3.06 -5.40
CA ASN A 140 1.37 4.43 -4.94
C ASN A 140 1.74 4.49 -3.44
N TYR A 141 1.13 3.66 -2.60
CA TYR A 141 1.51 3.59 -1.19
C TYR A 141 2.90 2.97 -0.99
N ASP A 142 3.26 1.94 -1.75
CA ASP A 142 4.60 1.33 -1.72
C ASP A 142 5.70 2.35 -2.07
N ILE A 143 5.55 3.11 -3.16
CA ILE A 143 6.56 4.12 -3.52
C ILE A 143 6.64 5.24 -2.48
N MET A 144 5.50 5.65 -1.92
CA MET A 144 5.45 6.69 -0.88
C MET A 144 6.26 6.23 0.34
N LEU A 145 5.97 5.03 0.84
CA LEU A 145 6.68 4.44 1.98
C LEU A 145 8.16 4.20 1.67
N SER A 146 8.48 3.66 0.49
CA SER A 146 9.87 3.39 0.11
C SER A 146 10.73 4.65 0.06
N VAL A 147 10.16 5.78 -0.35
CA VAL A 147 10.88 7.07 -0.40
C VAL A 147 10.95 7.70 0.99
N LEU A 148 9.88 7.65 1.78
CA LEU A 148 9.88 8.18 3.14
C LEU A 148 10.87 7.43 4.04
N ALA A 149 10.90 6.09 3.99
CA ALA A 149 11.82 5.27 4.76
C ALA A 149 13.30 5.56 4.50
N ALA A 150 13.65 6.12 3.32
CA ALA A 150 15.01 6.54 3.02
C ALA A 150 15.43 7.85 3.74
N HIS A 151 14.47 8.63 4.23
CA HIS A 151 14.69 9.98 4.77
C HIS A 151 14.19 10.18 6.21
N THR A 152 13.36 9.27 6.71
CA THR A 152 12.79 9.30 8.07
C THR A 152 13.08 8.00 8.80
N SER A 153 13.01 8.00 10.14
CA SER A 153 12.98 6.73 10.89
C SER A 153 11.82 5.87 10.40
N GLU A 154 12.05 4.56 10.23
CA GLU A 154 11.03 3.62 9.76
C GLU A 154 9.76 3.63 10.64
N ASP A 155 9.90 3.98 11.93
CA ASP A 155 8.83 4.00 12.94
C ASP A 155 8.21 5.39 13.17
N SER A 156 8.19 6.25 12.15
CA SER A 156 7.46 7.52 12.25
C SER A 156 5.94 7.28 12.21
N PRO A 157 5.13 8.02 13.00
CA PRO A 157 3.67 7.83 13.04
C PRO A 157 3.02 8.07 11.67
N GLU A 158 3.60 8.97 10.86
CA GLU A 158 3.15 9.22 9.49
C GLU A 158 3.34 7.98 8.61
N CYS A 159 4.49 7.32 8.67
CA CYS A 159 4.75 6.08 7.95
C CYS A 159 3.84 4.94 8.44
N ASP A 160 3.62 4.82 9.75
CA ASP A 160 2.79 3.76 10.32
C ASP A 160 1.33 3.85 9.87
N SER A 161 0.78 5.06 9.77
CA SER A 161 -0.57 5.26 9.24
C SER A 161 -0.70 4.75 7.79
N VAL A 162 0.28 5.05 6.93
CA VAL A 162 0.29 4.63 5.52
C VAL A 162 0.58 3.12 5.39
N LYS A 163 1.42 2.54 6.25
CA LYS A 163 1.64 1.07 6.31
C LYS A 163 0.34 0.32 6.61
N GLY A 164 -0.48 0.85 7.53
CA GLY A 164 -1.80 0.29 7.83
C GLY A 164 -2.71 0.31 6.61
N LEU A 165 -2.83 1.46 5.95
CA LEU A 165 -3.61 1.62 4.72
C LEU A 165 -3.13 0.71 3.58
N LEU A 166 -1.82 0.51 3.44
CA LEU A 166 -1.23 -0.42 2.47
C LEU A 166 -1.64 -1.86 2.77
N ARG A 167 -1.55 -2.30 4.03
CA ARG A 167 -1.96 -3.65 4.44
C ARG A 167 -3.43 -3.89 4.13
N ASP A 168 -4.32 -2.97 4.51
CA ASP A 168 -5.76 -3.10 4.27
C ASP A 168 -6.07 -3.25 2.76
N ARG A 169 -5.34 -2.53 1.90
CA ARG A 169 -5.52 -2.61 0.45
C ARG A 169 -4.93 -3.88 -0.15
N ILE A 170 -3.82 -4.39 0.40
CA ILE A 170 -3.29 -5.71 0.02
C ILE A 170 -4.31 -6.80 0.39
N ASP A 171 -4.85 -6.80 1.60
CA ASP A 171 -5.88 -7.76 2.03
C ASP A 171 -7.08 -7.74 1.09
N GLU A 172 -7.55 -6.55 0.71
CA GLU A 172 -8.65 -6.39 -0.25
C GLU A 172 -8.28 -6.92 -1.64
N TYR A 173 -7.07 -6.62 -2.14
CA TYR A 173 -6.57 -7.11 -3.42
C TYR A 173 -6.46 -8.63 -3.46
N VAL A 174 -5.96 -9.24 -2.39
CA VAL A 174 -5.78 -10.69 -2.25
C VAL A 174 -7.13 -11.39 -2.38
N ASN A 175 -8.18 -10.86 -1.74
CA ASN A 175 -9.55 -11.33 -1.91
C ASN A 175 -10.01 -11.20 -3.37
N GLU A 176 -9.91 -10.00 -3.96
CA GLU A 176 -10.36 -9.71 -5.33
C GLU A 176 -9.64 -10.60 -6.37
N CYS A 177 -8.37 -10.90 -6.14
CA CYS A 177 -7.55 -11.76 -6.98
C CYS A 177 -8.04 -13.22 -6.98
N LEU A 178 -8.61 -13.70 -5.87
CA LEU A 178 -9.03 -15.08 -5.69
C LEU A 178 -10.49 -15.33 -6.14
N ILE A 179 -11.34 -14.30 -6.17
CA ILE A 179 -12.77 -14.39 -6.55
C ILE A 179 -12.98 -15.16 -7.87
N PRO A 180 -12.27 -14.86 -8.98
CA PRO A 180 -12.55 -15.51 -10.28
C PRO A 180 -12.36 -17.02 -10.26
N TYR A 181 -11.56 -17.54 -9.32
CA TYR A 181 -11.15 -18.94 -9.30
C TYR A 181 -11.79 -19.76 -8.18
N PHE A 182 -12.09 -19.12 -7.04
CA PHE A 182 -12.43 -19.84 -5.80
C PHE A 182 -13.83 -19.56 -5.27
N THR A 183 -14.60 -18.65 -5.88
CA THR A 183 -16.00 -18.41 -5.50
C THR A 183 -16.86 -19.68 -5.44
N PRO A 184 -16.79 -20.63 -6.40
CA PRO A 184 -17.58 -21.86 -6.30
C PRO A 184 -17.25 -22.72 -5.07
N LEU A 185 -15.96 -22.80 -4.70
CA LEU A 185 -15.50 -23.52 -3.52
C LEU A 185 -15.97 -22.83 -2.23
N ILE A 186 -15.81 -21.51 -2.14
CA ILE A 186 -16.23 -20.72 -0.98
C ILE A 186 -17.74 -20.79 -0.77
N ILE A 187 -18.53 -20.65 -1.85
CA ILE A 187 -19.99 -20.76 -1.78
C ILE A 187 -20.40 -22.17 -1.34
N PHE A 188 -19.78 -23.21 -1.90
CA PHE A 188 -20.07 -24.60 -1.52
C PHE A 188 -19.81 -24.85 -0.03
N VAL A 189 -18.66 -24.40 0.50
CA VAL A 189 -18.31 -24.51 1.92
C VAL A 189 -19.39 -23.84 2.79
N LYS A 190 -19.77 -22.60 2.46
CA LYS A 190 -20.80 -21.84 3.20
C LYS A 190 -22.20 -22.47 3.13
N GLU A 191 -22.65 -22.87 1.94
CA GLU A 191 -23.95 -23.53 1.76
C GLU A 191 -24.02 -24.85 2.55
N PHE A 192 -22.92 -25.61 2.54
CA PHE A 192 -22.84 -26.89 3.24
C PHE A 192 -22.85 -26.72 4.76
N GLU A 193 -22.10 -25.75 5.29
CA GLU A 193 -22.08 -25.44 6.72
C GLU A 193 -23.48 -25.01 7.21
N GLN A 194 -24.18 -24.15 6.48
CA GLN A 194 -25.55 -23.72 6.81
C GLN A 194 -26.57 -24.86 6.82
N LEU A 195 -26.50 -25.78 5.85
CA LEU A 195 -27.42 -26.94 5.79
C LEU A 195 -27.13 -27.94 6.91
N THR A 196 -25.86 -28.11 7.26
CA THR A 196 -25.45 -28.96 8.39
C THR A 196 -25.98 -28.40 9.71
N GLU A 197 -25.94 -27.07 9.91
CA GLU A 197 -26.52 -26.41 11.09
C GLU A 197 -28.05 -26.58 11.18
N ARG A 198 -28.74 -26.65 10.04
CA ARG A 198 -30.20 -26.82 9.97
C ARG A 198 -30.68 -28.27 10.08
N ASN A 199 -29.76 -29.23 10.20
CA ASN A 199 -30.04 -30.68 10.18
C ASN A 199 -30.73 -31.16 8.89
N ASP A 200 -30.63 -30.40 7.80
CA ASP A 200 -31.10 -30.80 6.47
C ASP A 200 -30.04 -31.70 5.81
N GLY A 201 -30.45 -32.89 5.34
CA GLY A 201 -29.54 -33.82 4.68
C GLY A 201 -28.95 -33.24 3.39
N PRO A 202 -27.62 -33.03 3.27
CA PRO A 202 -26.99 -32.32 2.15
C PRO A 202 -26.87 -33.16 0.86
N LYS A 203 -27.82 -34.07 0.60
CA LYS A 203 -27.87 -34.87 -0.64
C LYS A 203 -27.95 -34.00 -1.89
N GLN A 204 -28.57 -32.82 -1.78
CA GLN A 204 -28.67 -31.84 -2.88
C GLN A 204 -27.32 -31.22 -3.28
N LEU A 205 -26.29 -31.29 -2.42
CA LEU A 205 -24.97 -30.72 -2.67
C LEU A 205 -23.98 -31.72 -3.31
N GLU A 206 -24.31 -33.02 -3.37
CA GLU A 206 -23.44 -34.05 -3.94
C GLU A 206 -23.17 -33.84 -5.44
N SER A 207 -24.20 -33.43 -6.20
CA SER A 207 -24.06 -33.14 -7.63
C SER A 207 -23.17 -31.92 -7.90
N LYS A 208 -23.27 -30.88 -7.06
CA LYS A 208 -22.40 -29.70 -7.11
C LYS A 208 -20.95 -30.07 -6.79
N LEU A 209 -20.72 -30.92 -5.79
CA LEU A 209 -19.38 -31.35 -5.37
C LEU A 209 -18.57 -31.95 -6.52
N SER A 210 -19.16 -32.90 -7.27
CA SER A 210 -18.48 -33.57 -8.38
C SER A 210 -18.04 -32.58 -9.47
N SER A 211 -18.87 -31.58 -9.78
CA SER A 211 -18.54 -30.55 -10.76
C SER A 211 -17.40 -29.64 -10.30
N ILE A 212 -17.46 -29.15 -9.06
CA ILE A 212 -16.45 -28.26 -8.47
C ILE A 212 -15.10 -28.97 -8.40
N ALA A 213 -15.09 -30.19 -7.90
CA ALA A 213 -13.86 -30.95 -7.71
C ALA A 213 -13.19 -31.32 -9.04
N ARG A 214 -13.98 -31.62 -10.09
CA ARG A 214 -13.44 -31.91 -11.43
C ARG A 214 -12.84 -30.67 -12.10
N ILE A 215 -13.48 -29.51 -11.98
CA ILE A 215 -12.95 -28.22 -12.46
C ILE A 215 -11.65 -27.89 -11.73
N PHE A 216 -11.67 -27.97 -10.40
CA PHE A 216 -10.50 -27.71 -9.57
C PHE A 216 -9.32 -28.62 -9.95
N GLN A 217 -9.54 -29.94 -10.05
CA GLN A 217 -8.51 -30.91 -10.42
C GLN A 217 -7.86 -30.60 -11.78
N GLY A 218 -8.64 -30.14 -12.75
CA GLY A 218 -8.16 -29.84 -14.10
C GLY A 218 -7.31 -28.57 -14.20
N ASP A 219 -7.62 -27.55 -13.40
CA ASP A 219 -7.10 -26.19 -13.65
C ASP A 219 -6.29 -25.59 -12.50
N TRP A 220 -6.27 -26.18 -11.29
CA TRP A 220 -5.62 -25.57 -10.12
C TRP A 220 -4.15 -25.15 -10.35
N LYS A 221 -3.35 -25.94 -11.09
CA LYS A 221 -1.96 -25.57 -11.43
C LYS A 221 -1.89 -24.36 -12.35
N LYS A 222 -2.70 -24.36 -13.41
CA LYS A 222 -2.77 -23.23 -14.35
C LYS A 222 -3.24 -21.97 -13.63
N THR A 223 -4.19 -22.10 -12.71
CA THR A 223 -4.65 -20.99 -11.86
C THR A 223 -3.52 -20.42 -11.01
N LEU A 224 -2.67 -21.26 -10.40
CA LEU A 224 -1.49 -20.80 -9.66
C LEU A 224 -0.51 -20.04 -10.57
N ASP A 225 -0.25 -20.55 -11.78
CA ASP A 225 0.59 -19.87 -12.78
C ASP A 225 0.02 -18.51 -13.20
N LEU A 226 -1.29 -18.44 -13.46
CA LEU A 226 -1.98 -17.21 -13.85
C LEU A 226 -1.92 -16.17 -12.73
N ILE A 227 -2.23 -16.57 -11.50
CA ILE A 227 -2.14 -15.71 -10.32
C ILE A 227 -0.72 -15.19 -10.14
N HIS A 228 0.28 -16.07 -10.21
CA HIS A 228 1.69 -15.67 -10.07
C HIS A 228 2.07 -14.60 -11.10
N ASN A 229 1.84 -14.88 -12.39
CA ASN A 229 2.21 -13.96 -13.47
C ASN A 229 1.49 -12.62 -13.36
N ASP A 230 0.22 -12.63 -12.97
CA ASP A 230 -0.59 -11.44 -12.80
C ASP A 230 -0.13 -10.59 -11.60
N VAL A 231 0.22 -11.19 -10.46
CA VAL A 231 0.79 -10.49 -9.29
C VAL A 231 2.15 -9.87 -9.64
N ILE A 232 3.05 -10.62 -10.28
CA ILE A 232 4.37 -10.11 -10.68
C ILE A 232 4.25 -8.95 -11.69
N ARG A 233 3.30 -9.04 -12.63
CA ARG A 233 3.02 -7.97 -13.59
C ARG A 233 2.44 -6.72 -12.94
N SER A 234 1.56 -6.90 -11.95
CA SER A 234 0.86 -5.81 -11.27
C SER A 234 1.75 -5.04 -10.30
N PHE A 235 2.74 -5.72 -9.71
CA PHE A 235 3.66 -5.17 -8.70
C PHE A 235 5.12 -5.39 -9.13
N PRO A 236 5.73 -4.45 -9.89
CA PRO A 236 7.08 -4.63 -10.42
C PRO A 236 8.18 -4.76 -9.36
N SER A 237 7.97 -4.20 -8.17
CA SER A 237 8.91 -4.32 -7.05
C SER A 237 8.85 -5.72 -6.44
N LEU A 238 9.95 -6.46 -6.47
CA LEU A 238 10.04 -7.77 -5.82
C LEU A 238 9.80 -7.72 -4.30
N LYS A 239 10.16 -6.59 -3.67
CA LYS A 239 9.92 -6.36 -2.24
C LYS A 239 8.43 -6.29 -1.90
N LEU A 240 7.60 -5.93 -2.88
CA LEU A 240 6.14 -5.83 -2.76
C LEU A 240 5.44 -7.09 -3.27
N SER A 241 5.82 -7.58 -4.45
CA SER A 241 5.11 -8.70 -5.09
C SER A 241 5.28 -10.04 -4.37
N GLN A 242 6.44 -10.31 -3.76
CA GLN A 242 6.67 -11.57 -3.05
C GLN A 242 5.82 -11.70 -1.78
N PRO A 243 5.73 -10.69 -0.89
CA PRO A 243 4.78 -10.70 0.22
C PRO A 243 3.33 -10.85 -0.23
N ILE A 244 2.89 -10.08 -1.23
CA ILE A 244 1.51 -10.17 -1.74
C ILE A 244 1.23 -11.58 -2.28
N LEU A 245 2.12 -12.14 -3.09
CA LEU A 245 1.98 -13.48 -3.63
C LEU A 245 1.88 -14.54 -2.53
N LYS A 246 2.70 -14.41 -1.48
CA LYS A 246 2.64 -15.29 -0.31
C LYS A 246 1.26 -15.22 0.35
N GLU A 247 0.71 -14.02 0.52
CA GLU A 247 -0.60 -13.81 1.12
C GLU A 247 -1.74 -14.39 0.27
N VAL A 248 -1.71 -14.17 -1.05
CA VAL A 248 -2.65 -14.78 -2.00
C VAL A 248 -2.62 -16.31 -1.88
N PHE A 249 -1.44 -16.91 -1.85
CA PHE A 249 -1.31 -18.36 -1.72
C PHE A 249 -1.69 -18.89 -0.33
N THR A 250 -1.42 -18.12 0.73
CA THR A 250 -1.87 -18.47 2.08
C THR A 250 -3.40 -18.47 2.17
N GLN A 251 -4.07 -17.45 1.64
CA GLN A 251 -5.52 -17.37 1.65
C GLN A 251 -6.15 -18.44 0.74
N PHE A 252 -5.56 -18.69 -0.43
CA PHE A 252 -5.94 -19.80 -1.30
C PHE A 252 -5.88 -21.15 -0.56
N LEU A 253 -4.77 -21.45 0.11
CA LEU A 253 -4.61 -22.68 0.89
C LEU A 253 -5.63 -22.77 2.02
N SER A 254 -5.98 -21.65 2.66
CA SER A 254 -7.00 -21.63 3.71
C SER A 254 -8.37 -22.05 3.16
N HIS A 255 -8.82 -21.43 2.06
CA HIS A 255 -10.10 -21.78 1.44
C HIS A 255 -10.15 -23.24 0.97
N TYR A 256 -9.05 -23.74 0.41
CA TYR A 256 -8.97 -25.14 0.00
C TYR A 256 -8.94 -26.09 1.20
N HIS A 257 -8.23 -25.74 2.27
CA HIS A 257 -8.19 -26.53 3.50
C HIS A 257 -9.58 -26.65 4.12
N ASP A 258 -10.36 -25.58 4.18
CA ASP A 258 -11.74 -25.62 4.68
C ASP A 258 -12.62 -26.55 3.83
N PHE A 259 -12.49 -26.49 2.51
CA PHE A 259 -13.16 -27.42 1.60
C PHE A 259 -12.75 -28.89 1.85
N GLN A 260 -11.46 -29.17 1.95
CA GLN A 260 -10.95 -30.52 2.21
C GLN A 260 -11.36 -31.02 3.61
N ARG A 261 -11.40 -30.14 4.62
CA ARG A 261 -11.87 -30.45 5.98
C ARG A 261 -13.33 -30.89 5.97
N LEU A 262 -14.19 -30.22 5.19
CA LEU A 262 -15.59 -30.61 5.06
C LEU A 262 -15.73 -32.02 4.48
N LEU A 263 -14.99 -32.34 3.41
CA LEU A 263 -14.98 -33.67 2.79
C LEU A 263 -14.49 -34.77 3.74
N THR A 264 -13.52 -34.44 4.60
CA THR A 264 -12.86 -35.40 5.51
C THR A 264 -13.43 -35.42 6.92
N THR A 265 -14.39 -34.57 7.26
CA THR A 265 -15.02 -34.56 8.60
C THR A 265 -16.45 -35.07 8.52
N ASN A 266 -17.23 -34.70 7.50
CA ASN A 266 -18.66 -34.96 7.48
C ASN A 266 -19.00 -36.40 7.05
N PRO A 267 -19.75 -37.18 7.86
CA PRO A 267 -20.05 -38.59 7.57
C PRO A 267 -20.86 -38.80 6.30
N ILE A 268 -21.67 -37.82 5.88
CA ILE A 268 -22.50 -37.89 4.67
C ILE A 268 -21.60 -37.83 3.44
N LEU A 269 -20.71 -36.84 3.37
CA LEU A 269 -19.76 -36.71 2.27
C LEU A 269 -18.68 -37.80 2.27
N LYS A 270 -18.28 -38.33 3.43
CA LYS A 270 -17.32 -39.45 3.55
C LYS A 270 -17.82 -40.76 2.94
N THR A 271 -19.13 -40.97 2.95
CA THR A 271 -19.74 -42.26 2.57
C THR A 271 -20.22 -42.29 1.12
N THR A 272 -20.39 -41.14 0.48
CA THR A 272 -20.72 -41.05 -0.95
C THR A 272 -19.59 -41.66 -1.81
N GLN A 273 -19.90 -42.59 -2.72
CA GLN A 273 -18.90 -43.12 -3.67
C GLN A 273 -18.19 -42.02 -4.47
N GLN A 274 -18.90 -40.94 -4.78
CA GLN A 274 -18.38 -39.79 -5.53
C GLN A 274 -17.20 -39.10 -4.84
N SER A 275 -17.12 -39.06 -3.51
CA SER A 275 -15.98 -38.43 -2.82
C SER A 275 -14.72 -39.30 -2.82
N LYS A 276 -14.88 -40.62 -2.95
CA LYS A 276 -13.76 -41.58 -3.04
C LYS A 276 -13.12 -41.63 -4.43
N ASP A 277 -13.90 -41.33 -5.47
CA ASP A 277 -13.43 -41.30 -6.86
C ASP A 277 -12.80 -39.94 -7.25
N LEU A 278 -12.94 -38.92 -6.41
CA LEU A 278 -12.33 -37.61 -6.62
C LEU A 278 -10.83 -37.65 -6.29
N GLN A 279 -9.98 -37.66 -7.32
CA GLN A 279 -8.53 -37.51 -7.20
C GLN A 279 -8.13 -36.04 -6.94
N LEU A 280 -8.63 -35.48 -5.83
CA LEU A 280 -8.28 -34.14 -5.39
C LEU A 280 -6.86 -34.12 -4.80
N PRO A 281 -6.06 -33.09 -5.11
CA PRO A 281 -4.73 -32.99 -4.54
C PRO A 281 -4.81 -32.67 -3.04
N ASN A 282 -4.02 -33.34 -2.21
CA ASN A 282 -3.98 -33.02 -0.78
C ASN A 282 -3.34 -31.62 -0.57
N VAL A 283 -3.70 -30.88 0.48
CA VAL A 283 -3.08 -29.61 0.89
C VAL A 283 -1.55 -29.63 0.79
N HIS A 284 -0.90 -30.74 1.19
CA HIS A 284 0.56 -30.87 1.08
C HIS A 284 1.09 -30.83 -0.37
N GLN A 285 0.35 -31.37 -1.34
CA GLN A 285 0.69 -31.30 -2.76
C GLN A 285 0.55 -29.86 -3.28
N LEU A 286 -0.51 -29.14 -2.88
CA LEU A 286 -0.65 -27.72 -3.20
C LEU A 286 0.50 -26.90 -2.60
N MET A 287 0.83 -27.14 -1.33
CA MET A 287 1.95 -26.47 -0.66
C MET A 287 3.29 -26.73 -1.37
N PHE A 288 3.52 -27.96 -1.83
CA PHE A 288 4.72 -28.31 -2.58
C PHE A 288 4.78 -27.56 -3.93
N GLU A 289 3.65 -27.47 -4.63
CA GLU A 289 3.58 -26.71 -5.88
C GLU A 289 3.79 -25.20 -5.64
N ILE A 290 3.14 -24.63 -4.63
CA ILE A 290 3.27 -23.21 -4.23
C ILE A 290 4.72 -22.83 -3.93
N LYS A 291 5.50 -23.75 -3.35
CA LYS A 291 6.93 -23.51 -3.07
C LYS A 291 7.75 -23.22 -4.33
N LYS A 292 7.32 -23.65 -5.51
CA LYS A 292 8.01 -23.38 -6.79
C LYS A 292 7.96 -21.92 -7.21
N TYR A 293 6.95 -21.18 -6.74
CA TYR A 293 6.73 -19.77 -7.08
C TYR A 293 7.42 -18.81 -6.11
N LYS A 294 7.98 -19.33 -5.00
CA LYS A 294 8.92 -18.58 -4.20
C LYS A 294 10.20 -18.46 -5.02
N LEU A 295 10.60 -17.23 -5.36
CA LEU A 295 11.95 -17.02 -5.83
C LEU A 295 12.91 -17.58 -4.77
N PRO A 296 14.02 -18.25 -5.16
CA PRO A 296 15.11 -18.45 -4.23
C PRO A 296 15.48 -17.07 -3.69
N PHE A 297 15.50 -16.94 -2.38
CA PHE A 297 15.96 -15.72 -1.71
C PHE A 297 17.35 -15.43 -2.26
N ASP A 298 17.50 -14.40 -3.11
CA ASP A 298 18.81 -13.95 -3.60
C ASP A 298 19.54 -13.24 -2.46
N GLY A 299 19.96 -14.02 -1.47
CA GLY A 299 20.96 -13.67 -0.47
C GLY A 299 22.38 -14.09 -0.87
N GLU A 300 22.56 -14.68 -2.05
CA GLU A 300 23.87 -15.15 -2.54
C GLU A 300 24.48 -14.33 -3.69
N GLN A 301 23.86 -13.23 -4.14
CA GLN A 301 24.47 -12.35 -5.14
C GLN A 301 25.42 -11.28 -4.57
N PHE A 302 25.67 -11.27 -3.26
CA PHE A 302 26.73 -10.46 -2.63
C PHE A 302 27.91 -11.30 -2.10
N LYS A 303 28.15 -12.46 -2.70
CA LYS A 303 29.44 -13.18 -2.58
C LYS A 303 29.87 -13.71 -3.92
N THR A 304 30.32 -12.83 -4.81
CA THR A 304 31.44 -13.02 -5.74
C THR A 304 31.43 -11.91 -6.78
N ARG A 305 32.13 -10.82 -6.46
CA ARG A 305 33.01 -10.15 -7.41
C ARG A 305 34.06 -9.45 -6.57
N THR A 306 35.24 -10.05 -6.65
CA THR A 306 36.55 -9.55 -6.22
C THR A 306 36.77 -8.10 -6.64
#